data_AF-A0A821M672-F1
#
_entry.id   AF-A0A821M672-F1
#
_cell.length_a   1.000
_cell.length_b   1.000
_cell.length_c   1.000
_cell.angle_alpha   90.00
_cell.angle_beta   90.00
_cell.angle_gamma   90.00
#
_symmetry.space_group_name_H-M   'P 1'
#
loop_
_entity.id
_entity.type
_entity.pdbx_description
1 polymer ?
#
loop_
_entity_poly.entity_id
_entity_poly.type
_entity_poly.pdbx_seq_one_letter_code
_entity_poly.pdbx_strand_id
1 'polypeptide(L)'
;MSQPCSLNECKRASRALCHCCQQNLCIPHLNEHNDILNSQLNPLIDEINALGDRLKTFDIQEKTENCRQILEQWRIDCHEKIDQIFEEKCQEL
;
A
#
# COMPACT_ATOMS: atom_id res chain seq x y z
N MET A 1 -28.22 17.02 -34.10
CA MET A 1 -29.09 17.32 -32.94
C MET A 1 -28.21 17.37 -31.70
N SER A 2 -28.28 18.42 -30.89
CA SER A 2 -27.50 18.51 -29.65
C SER A 2 -28.09 17.55 -28.61
N GLN A 3 -27.26 16.64 -28.08
CA GLN A 3 -27.70 15.71 -27.03
C GLN A 3 -28.02 16.46 -25.74
N PRO A 4 -29.02 16.02 -24.94
CA PRO A 4 -29.28 16.60 -23.64
C PRO A 4 -28.14 16.30 -22.66
N CYS A 5 -27.98 17.13 -21.64
CA CYS A 5 -27.11 16.81 -20.52
C CYS A 5 -27.59 15.52 -19.83
N SER A 6 -26.67 14.63 -19.47
CA SER A 6 -26.95 13.31 -18.87
C SER A 6 -27.51 13.35 -17.44
N LEU A 7 -27.60 14.53 -16.83
CA LEU A 7 -28.16 14.70 -15.48
C LEU A 7 -29.67 14.91 -15.58
N ASN A 8 -30.43 14.08 -14.85
CA ASN A 8 -31.88 13.91 -14.97
C ASN A 8 -32.72 15.19 -14.78
N GLU A 9 -32.15 16.25 -14.21
CA GLU A 9 -32.83 17.53 -13.98
C GLU A 9 -32.36 18.66 -14.92
N CYS A 10 -31.35 18.38 -15.76
CA CYS A 10 -30.74 19.40 -16.59
C CYS A 10 -31.40 19.50 -17.97
N LYS A 11 -32.15 20.59 -18.20
CA LYS A 11 -32.75 20.90 -19.51
C LYS A 11 -31.77 21.48 -20.54
N ARG A 12 -30.48 21.64 -20.18
CA ARG A 12 -29.47 22.25 -21.06
C ARG A 12 -28.94 21.23 -22.06
N ALA A 13 -28.61 21.70 -23.27
CA ALA A 13 -27.88 20.89 -24.23
C ALA A 13 -26.45 20.59 -23.71
N SER A 14 -26.01 19.37 -23.93
CA SER A 14 -24.62 18.96 -23.75
C SER A 14 -23.70 19.81 -24.63
N ARG A 15 -22.54 20.15 -24.07
CA ARG A 15 -21.47 20.89 -24.76
C ARG A 15 -20.19 20.08 -24.85
N ALA A 16 -20.02 19.07 -24.01
CA ALA A 16 -18.85 18.20 -23.99
C ALA A 16 -19.21 16.80 -23.48
N LEU A 17 -18.45 15.80 -23.93
CA LEU A 17 -18.47 14.45 -23.38
C LEU A 17 -17.36 14.34 -22.33
N CYS A 18 -17.68 13.89 -21.13
CA CYS A 18 -16.65 13.49 -20.17
C CYS A 18 -16.16 12.09 -20.54
N HIS A 19 -14.88 11.94 -20.86
CA HIS A 19 -14.30 10.63 -21.23
C HIS A 19 -14.13 9.67 -20.04
N CYS A 20 -14.07 10.20 -18.81
CA CYS A 20 -13.92 9.38 -17.61
C CYS A 20 -15.19 8.58 -17.31
N CYS A 21 -16.36 9.21 -17.41
CA CYS A 21 -17.64 8.60 -17.09
C CYS A 21 -18.55 8.37 -18.31
N GLN A 22 -18.11 8.74 -19.51
CA GLN A 22 -18.86 8.65 -20.77
C GLN A 22 -20.20 9.40 -20.74
N GLN A 23 -20.29 10.48 -19.97
CA GLN A 23 -21.50 11.30 -19.82
C GLN A 23 -21.42 12.59 -20.62
N ASN A 24 -22.53 12.96 -21.26
CA ASN A 24 -22.67 14.19 -22.01
C ASN A 24 -23.09 15.32 -21.05
N LEU A 25 -22.23 16.30 -20.83
CA LEU A 25 -22.44 17.34 -19.81
C LEU A 25 -22.56 18.72 -20.44
N CYS A 26 -23.41 19.56 -19.85
CA CYS A 26 -23.38 20.99 -20.11
C CYS A 26 -22.22 21.65 -19.33
N ILE A 27 -21.81 22.86 -19.74
CA ILE A 27 -20.64 23.56 -19.16
C ILE A 27 -20.68 23.64 -17.61
N PRO A 28 -21.79 24.04 -16.96
CA PRO A 28 -21.83 24.09 -15.49
C PRO A 28 -21.58 22.73 -14.84
N HIS A 29 -22.26 21.69 -15.29
CA HIS A 29 -22.10 20.35 -14.72
C HIS A 29 -20.74 19.74 -15.06
N LEU A 30 -20.11 20.13 -16.17
CA LEU A 30 -18.72 19.77 -16.44
C LEU A 30 -17.77 20.44 -15.44
N ASN A 31 -17.99 21.70 -15.10
CA ASN A 31 -17.18 22.41 -14.11
C ASN A 31 -17.37 21.80 -12.71
N GLU A 32 -18.61 21.60 -12.27
CA GLU A 32 -18.90 20.93 -11.00
C GLU A 32 -18.29 19.51 -10.94
N HIS A 33 -18.37 18.77 -12.04
CA HIS A 33 -17.75 17.45 -12.14
C HIS A 33 -16.23 17.51 -12.01
N ASN A 34 -15.58 18.51 -12.64
CA ASN A 34 -14.15 18.73 -12.48
C ASN A 34 -13.78 19.15 -11.06
N ASP A 35 -14.58 19.99 -10.40
CA ASP A 35 -14.35 20.42 -9.03
C ASP A 35 -14.45 19.24 -8.05
N ILE A 36 -15.43 18.36 -8.24
CA ILE A 36 -15.55 17.12 -7.46
C ILE A 36 -14.33 16.23 -7.68
N LEU A 37 -13.92 16.00 -8.92
CA LEU A 37 -12.74 15.19 -9.22
C LEU A 37 -11.47 15.78 -8.57
N ASN A 38 -11.27 17.09 -8.70
CA ASN A 38 -10.14 17.78 -8.08
C ASN A 38 -10.16 17.69 -6.56
N SER A 39 -11.35 17.76 -5.93
CA SER A 39 -11.49 17.62 -4.48
C SER A 39 -11.08 16.24 -3.96
N GLN A 40 -11.19 15.20 -4.80
CA GLN A 40 -10.82 13.82 -4.47
C GLN A 40 -9.33 13.53 -4.65
N LEU A 41 -8.59 14.37 -5.39
CA LEU A 41 -7.16 14.16 -5.64
C LEU A 41 -6.32 14.25 -4.36
N ASN A 42 -6.62 15.22 -3.48
CA ASN A 42 -5.85 15.40 -2.25
C ASN A 42 -5.99 14.19 -1.30
N PRO A 43 -7.20 13.68 -0.99
CA PRO A 43 -7.36 12.45 -0.22
C PRO A 43 -6.63 11.24 -0.84
N LEU A 44 -6.66 11.10 -2.17
CA LEU A 44 -5.97 10.00 -2.85
C LEU A 44 -4.45 10.08 -2.68
N ILE A 45 -3.87 11.29 -2.73
CA ILE A 45 -2.45 11.50 -2.46
C ILE A 45 -2.10 11.07 -1.02
N ASP A 46 -2.94 11.47 -0.05
CA ASP A 46 -2.74 11.10 1.35
C ASP A 46 -2.81 9.58 1.56
N GLU A 47 -3.77 8.90 0.92
CA GLU A 47 -3.88 7.44 0.96
C GLU A 47 -2.67 6.74 0.33
N ILE A 48 -2.19 7.23 -0.82
CA ILE A 48 -0.99 6.70 -1.49
C ILE A 48 0.24 6.88 -0.60
N ASN A 49 0.39 8.04 0.03
CA ASN A 49 1.50 8.31 0.94
C ASN A 49 1.45 7.38 2.15
N ALA A 50 0.28 7.22 2.77
CA ALA A 50 0.08 6.32 3.91
C ALA A 50 0.38 4.86 3.54
N LEU A 51 -0.02 4.40 2.34
CA LEU A 51 0.34 3.08 1.83
C LEU A 51 1.85 2.95 1.60
N GLY A 52 2.48 3.97 1.04
CA GLY A 52 3.92 4.03 0.84
C GLY A 52 4.70 3.91 2.15
N ASP A 53 4.27 4.62 3.19
CA ASP A 53 4.90 4.54 4.51
C ASP A 53 4.69 3.19 5.18
N ARG A 54 3.50 2.58 5.05
CA ARG A 54 3.27 1.20 5.51
C ARG A 54 4.19 0.20 4.81
N LEU A 55 4.42 0.36 3.50
CA LEU A 55 5.34 -0.50 2.76
C LEU A 55 6.79 -0.32 3.22
N LYS A 56 7.23 0.90 3.56
CA LYS A 56 8.55 1.12 4.17
C LYS A 56 8.71 0.41 5.51
N THR A 57 7.64 0.31 6.30
CA THR A 57 7.67 -0.43 7.59
C THR A 57 7.66 -1.95 7.44
N PHE A 58 7.38 -2.48 6.24
CA PHE A 58 7.62 -3.88 5.91
C PHE A 58 9.12 -4.10 5.67
N ASP A 59 9.94 -3.86 6.69
CA ASP A 59 11.36 -4.20 6.65
C ASP A 59 11.53 -5.72 6.85
N ILE A 60 11.33 -6.43 5.75
CA ILE A 60 11.57 -7.88 5.66
C ILE A 60 13.05 -8.18 5.90
N GLN A 61 13.94 -7.25 5.58
CA GLN A 61 15.38 -7.42 5.73
C GLN A 61 15.77 -7.43 7.21
N GLU A 62 15.30 -6.46 8.00
CA GLU A 62 15.49 -6.42 9.46
C GLU A 62 14.93 -7.69 10.12
N LYS A 63 13.70 -8.09 9.77
CA LYS A 63 13.11 -9.33 10.31
C LYS A 63 13.91 -10.58 9.93
N THR A 64 14.39 -10.67 8.70
CA THR A 64 15.20 -11.80 8.23
C THR A 64 16.54 -11.85 8.94
N GLU A 65 17.17 -10.70 9.15
CA GLU A 65 18.45 -10.59 9.83
C GLU A 65 18.33 -10.97 11.31
N ASN A 66 17.30 -10.48 12.00
CA ASN A 66 17.01 -10.88 13.38
C ASN A 66 16.79 -12.40 13.51
N CYS A 67 16.02 -13.01 12.61
CA CYS A 67 15.85 -14.46 12.58
C CYS A 67 17.17 -15.21 12.37
N ARG A 68 18.04 -14.71 11.48
CA ARG A 68 19.36 -15.29 11.23
C ARG A 68 20.25 -15.23 12.47
N GLN A 69 20.28 -14.09 13.16
CA GLN A 69 21.06 -13.92 14.38
C GLN A 69 20.61 -14.89 15.48
N ILE A 70 19.29 -15.07 15.66
CA ILE A 70 18.76 -16.04 16.63
C ILE A 70 19.18 -17.46 16.29
N LEU A 71 19.10 -17.85 15.01
CA LEU A 71 19.50 -19.20 14.57
C LEU A 71 21.01 -19.43 14.74
N GLU A 72 21.82 -18.42 14.46
CA GLU A 72 23.27 -18.48 14.65
C GLU A 72 23.63 -18.63 16.13
N GLN A 73 23.00 -17.86 17.02
CA GLN A 73 23.19 -18.02 18.46
C GLN A 73 22.78 -19.41 18.93
N TRP A 74 21.64 -19.91 18.46
CA TRP A 74 21.18 -21.25 18.81
C TRP A 74 22.17 -22.34 18.37
N ARG A 75 22.79 -22.17 17.19
CA ARG A 75 23.85 -23.07 16.72
C ARG A 75 25.05 -23.08 17.65
N ILE A 76 25.52 -21.90 18.06
CA ILE A 76 26.65 -21.74 18.98
C ILE A 76 26.33 -22.42 20.33
N ASP A 77 25.19 -22.10 20.92
CA ASP A 77 24.76 -22.65 22.21
C ASP A 77 24.68 -24.19 22.18
N CYS A 78 24.23 -24.76 21.06
CA CYS A 78 24.19 -26.21 20.88
C CYS A 78 25.58 -26.82 20.84
N HIS A 79 26.53 -26.22 20.11
CA HIS A 79 27.91 -26.71 20.07
C HIS A 79 28.57 -26.63 21.45
N GLU A 80 28.45 -25.51 22.15
CA GLU A 80 29.00 -25.35 23.50
C GLU A 80 28.46 -26.40 24.46
N LYS A 81 27.15 -26.70 24.42
CA LYS A 81 26.57 -27.76 25.25
C LYS A 81 27.09 -29.14 24.90
N ILE A 82 27.27 -29.44 23.62
CA ILE A 82 27.80 -30.73 23.19
C ILE A 82 29.23 -30.89 23.68
N ASP A 83 30.06 -29.86 23.52
CA ASP A 83 31.45 -29.86 23.95
C ASP A 83 31.57 -30.00 25.47
N GLN A 84 30.72 -29.28 26.23
CA GLN A 84 30.66 -29.40 27.68
C GLN A 84 30.31 -30.84 28.12
N ILE A 85 29.27 -31.44 27.53
CA ILE A 85 28.86 -32.82 27.86
C ILE A 85 30.00 -33.80 27.51
N PHE A 86 30.69 -33.58 26.40
CA PHE A 86 31.82 -34.43 26.00
C PHE A 86 32.97 -34.34 27.00
N GLU A 87 33.37 -33.13 27.41
CA GLU A 87 34.41 -32.94 28.42
C GLU A 87 34.04 -33.58 29.76
N GLU A 88 32.81 -33.39 30.24
CA GLU A 88 32.31 -34.01 31.46
C GLU A 88 32.43 -35.54 31.37
N LYS A 89 32.04 -36.15 30.24
CA LYS A 89 32.14 -37.60 30.03
C LYS A 89 33.58 -38.11 29.95
N CYS A 90 34.51 -37.32 29.41
CA CYS A 90 35.92 -37.68 29.39
C CYS A 90 36.57 -37.66 30.78
N GLN A 91 36.11 -36.79 31.68
CA GLN A 91 36.61 -36.72 33.06
C GLN A 91 36.07 -37.85 33.96
N GLU A 92 34.96 -38.48 33.57
CA GLU A 92 34.38 -39.64 34.27
C GLU A 92 35.06 -40.98 33.94
N LEU A 93 35.94 -41.03 32.92
CA LEU A 93 36.67 -42.22 32.45
C LEU A 93 38.09 -42.31 33.04
#